data_AF-A0A9X4QVH3-F1
#
_entry.id   AF-A0A9X4QVH3-F1
#
_cell.length_a   1.000
_cell.length_b   1.000
_cell.length_c   1.000
_cell.angle_alpha   90.00
_cell.angle_beta   90.00
_cell.angle_gamma   90.00
#
_symmetry.space_group_name_H-M   'P 1'
#
loop_
_entity.id
_entity.type
_entity.pdbx_description
1 polymer ?
#
loop_
_entity_poly.entity_id
_entity_poly.type
_entity_poly.pdbx_seq_one_letter_code
_entity_poly.pdbx_strand_id
1 'polypeptide(L)'
;MINFKSMRELDSVVQVSAAFQYFSEALSDNPFIDSISYFGDNGFMIRTTAQRNDILFDSTSKVNAFYQAQIYGKMRSAAQTLVWFGGFTDRDFDIADTGTPSEKAKKPTHYITAARSFYSNNHSATLVLNMDMRYFNDIYNHANDIENNELYLVDESGRVVSHGNEEKIGQAGGRSCASS
;
A
#
# COMPACT_ATOMS: atom_id res chain seq x y z
N MET A 1 -0.58 15.38 15.61
CA MET A 1 0.72 14.79 16.02
C MET A 1 0.44 13.88 17.21
N ILE A 2 0.69 12.58 17.12
CA ILE A 2 0.23 11.58 18.11
C ILE A 2 1.44 10.84 18.70
N ASN A 3 1.48 10.72 20.03
CA ASN A 3 2.48 9.97 20.79
C ASN A 3 1.77 8.88 21.59
N PHE A 4 1.88 7.62 21.16
CA PHE A 4 1.13 6.49 21.73
C PHE A 4 1.66 6.00 23.09
N LYS A 5 2.88 6.37 23.52
CA LYS A 5 3.47 5.83 24.78
C LYS A 5 3.02 6.56 26.05
N SER A 6 2.28 7.66 25.96
CA SER A 6 1.86 8.47 27.12
C SER A 6 0.35 8.73 27.20
N MET A 7 -0.46 8.06 26.38
CA MET A 7 -1.90 8.29 26.34
C MET A 7 -2.63 7.31 27.25
N ARG A 8 -3.65 7.80 27.96
CA ARG A 8 -4.59 6.92 28.67
C ARG A 8 -5.33 6.11 27.60
N GLU A 9 -5.70 4.86 27.88
CA GLU A 9 -6.36 3.96 26.90
C GLU A 9 -7.56 4.63 26.19
N LEU A 10 -8.30 5.47 26.92
CA LEU A 10 -9.42 6.25 26.38
C LEU A 10 -9.00 7.22 25.25
N ASP A 11 -7.86 7.91 25.39
CA ASP A 11 -7.40 8.87 24.40
C ASP A 11 -6.90 8.17 23.13
N SER A 12 -6.33 6.96 23.27
CA SER A 12 -5.95 6.13 22.12
C SER A 12 -7.17 5.66 21.32
N VAL A 13 -8.27 5.28 21.98
CA VAL A 13 -9.50 4.85 21.30
C VAL A 13 -10.13 6.00 20.52
N VAL A 14 -10.13 7.22 21.08
CA VAL A 14 -10.66 8.41 20.40
C VAL A 14 -9.85 8.74 19.14
N GLN A 15 -8.52 8.67 19.22
CA GLN A 15 -7.67 8.98 18.07
C GLN A 15 -7.75 7.94 16.96
N VAL A 16 -7.83 6.66 17.31
CA VAL A 16 -8.03 5.59 16.32
C VAL A 16 -9.39 5.73 15.64
N SER A 17 -10.44 6.02 16.41
CA SER A 17 -11.78 6.28 15.87
C SER A 17 -11.77 7.46 14.90
N ALA A 18 -11.10 8.56 15.26
CA ALA A 18 -10.95 9.72 14.39
C ALA A 18 -10.18 9.37 13.10
N ALA A 19 -9.08 8.62 13.20
CA ALA A 19 -8.32 8.18 12.03
C ALA A 19 -9.17 7.32 11.08
N PHE A 20 -9.96 6.37 11.61
CA PHE A 20 -10.88 5.58 10.82
C PHE A 20 -11.94 6.43 10.12
N GLN A 21 -12.50 7.42 10.82
CA GLN A 21 -13.46 8.34 10.19
C GLN A 21 -12.83 9.11 9.02
N TYR A 22 -11.64 9.67 9.22
CA TYR A 22 -10.91 10.36 8.14
C TYR A 22 -10.56 9.44 6.97
N PHE A 23 -10.15 8.20 7.24
CA PHE A 23 -9.83 7.24 6.18
C PHE A 23 -11.09 6.83 5.42
N SER A 24 -12.18 6.53 6.10
CA SER A 24 -13.46 6.21 5.46
C SER A 24 -13.98 7.35 4.59
N GLU A 25 -13.90 8.59 5.06
CA GLU A 25 -14.26 9.79 4.27
C GLU A 25 -13.37 9.92 3.03
N ALA A 26 -12.05 9.82 3.20
CA ALA A 26 -11.11 9.88 2.08
C ALA A 26 -11.35 8.78 1.03
N LEU A 27 -11.65 7.56 1.45
CA LEU A 27 -12.01 6.46 0.53
C LEU A 27 -13.33 6.74 -0.21
N SER A 28 -14.33 7.29 0.48
CA SER A 28 -15.61 7.65 -0.12
C SER A 28 -15.47 8.73 -1.19
N ASP A 29 -14.61 9.72 -0.93
CA ASP A 29 -14.37 10.83 -1.87
C ASP A 29 -13.45 10.44 -3.04
N ASN A 30 -12.68 9.36 -2.90
CA ASN A 30 -11.67 8.94 -3.86
C ASN A 30 -11.85 7.45 -4.22
N PRO A 31 -12.79 7.12 -5.14
CA PRO A 31 -13.19 5.74 -5.42
C PRO A 31 -12.08 4.86 -6.03
N PHE A 32 -10.96 5.47 -6.46
CA PHE A 32 -9.78 4.77 -6.97
C PHE A 32 -8.84 4.28 -5.85
N ILE A 33 -8.98 4.80 -4.63
CA ILE A 33 -8.23 4.33 -3.47
C ILE A 33 -9.00 3.15 -2.87
N ASP A 34 -8.37 2.00 -2.81
CA ASP A 34 -8.98 0.77 -2.29
C ASP A 34 -8.74 0.62 -0.77
N SER A 35 -7.57 1.05 -0.28
CA SER A 35 -7.29 1.05 1.16
C SER A 35 -6.31 2.13 1.61
N ILE A 36 -6.46 2.54 2.87
CA ILE A 36 -5.52 3.41 3.59
C ILE A 36 -5.04 2.65 4.83
N SER A 37 -3.73 2.59 5.02
CA SER A 37 -3.11 1.88 6.15
C SER A 37 -2.06 2.75 6.85
N TYR A 38 -1.97 2.61 8.16
CA TYR A 38 -0.94 3.20 9.01
C TYR A 38 -0.13 2.08 9.66
N PHE A 39 1.20 2.21 9.61
CA PHE A 39 2.16 1.29 10.20
C PHE A 39 3.10 2.05 11.13
N GLY A 40 2.94 1.87 12.45
CA GLY A 40 3.77 2.48 13.49
C GLY A 40 5.03 1.66 13.82
N ASP A 41 6.10 2.32 14.22
CA ASP A 41 7.37 1.66 14.56
C ASP A 41 7.36 0.76 15.81
N ASN A 42 6.28 0.83 16.59
CA ASN A 42 6.01 0.03 17.77
C ASN A 42 5.14 -1.21 17.48
N GLY A 43 4.84 -1.52 16.21
CA GLY A 43 3.98 -2.64 15.83
C GLY A 43 2.49 -2.34 15.88
N PHE A 44 2.09 -1.07 16.09
CA PHE A 44 0.71 -0.63 15.97
C PHE A 44 0.33 -0.41 14.51
N MET A 45 -0.78 -0.98 14.07
CA MET A 45 -1.27 -0.92 12.70
C MET A 45 -2.77 -0.68 12.68
N ILE A 46 -3.20 0.18 11.77
CA ILE A 46 -4.63 0.32 11.44
C ILE A 46 -4.78 0.35 9.92
N ARG A 47 -5.89 -0.20 9.43
CA ARG A 47 -6.22 -0.22 8.00
C ARG A 47 -7.70 0.01 7.80
N THR A 48 -8.04 0.74 6.76
CA THR A 48 -9.42 0.99 6.34
C THR A 48 -9.56 0.59 4.88
N THR A 49 -10.60 -0.18 4.59
CA THR A 49 -11.12 -0.44 3.24
C THR A 49 -12.57 0.04 3.17
N ALA A 50 -13.20 -0.05 2.00
CA ALA A 50 -14.63 0.23 1.87
C ALA A 50 -15.53 -0.71 2.72
N GLN A 51 -15.04 -1.87 3.14
CA GLN A 51 -15.84 -2.88 3.84
C GLN A 51 -15.58 -2.93 5.35
N ARG A 52 -14.37 -2.58 5.80
CA ARG A 52 -14.00 -2.75 7.21
C ARG A 52 -12.86 -1.84 7.64
N ASN A 53 -12.76 -1.71 8.96
CA ASN A 53 -11.64 -1.12 9.67
C ASN A 53 -10.94 -2.22 10.49
N ASP A 54 -9.64 -2.37 10.29
CA ASP A 54 -8.79 -3.36 10.96
C ASP A 54 -7.83 -2.65 11.91
N ILE A 55 -7.59 -3.24 13.08
CA ILE A 55 -6.60 -2.80 14.07
C ILE A 55 -5.76 -4.00 14.49
N LEU A 56 -4.45 -3.82 14.52
CA LEU A 56 -3.52 -4.82 15.02
C LEU A 56 -2.44 -4.14 15.85
N PHE A 57 -2.14 -4.70 17.02
CA PHE A 57 -1.00 -4.29 17.81
C PHE A 57 -0.18 -5.50 18.19
N ASP A 58 1.04 -5.58 17.65
CA ASP A 58 1.99 -6.62 18.00
C ASP A 58 3.36 -6.00 18.29
N SER A 59 3.60 -5.76 19.58
CA SER A 59 4.86 -5.18 20.07
C SER A 59 6.06 -6.14 19.99
N THR A 60 5.80 -7.44 19.89
CA THR A 60 6.80 -8.52 19.97
C THR A 60 7.17 -9.10 18.61
N SER A 61 6.30 -8.90 17.63
CA SER A 61 6.43 -9.50 16.32
C SER A 61 6.21 -8.40 15.27
N LYS A 62 7.33 -7.94 14.69
CA LYS A 62 7.31 -7.23 13.39
C LYS A 62 7.03 -8.23 12.25
N VAL A 63 6.06 -9.13 12.46
CA VAL A 63 5.79 -10.30 11.60
C VAL A 63 4.82 -9.97 10.48
N ASN A 64 4.15 -8.81 10.52
CA ASN A 64 3.38 -8.40 9.35
C ASN A 64 4.34 -8.27 8.15
N ALA A 65 3.97 -8.91 7.04
CA ALA A 65 4.75 -8.97 5.81
C ALA A 65 5.20 -7.59 5.34
N PHE A 66 4.43 -6.53 5.62
CA PHE A 66 4.78 -5.16 5.34
C PHE A 66 6.16 -4.74 5.89
N TYR A 67 6.48 -5.06 7.15
CA TYR A 67 7.76 -4.66 7.76
C TYR A 67 8.95 -5.42 7.18
N GLN A 68 8.70 -6.55 6.53
CA GLN A 68 9.72 -7.35 5.83
C GLN A 68 9.73 -7.08 4.31
N ALA A 69 8.67 -6.45 3.79
CA ALA A 69 8.55 -6.14 2.39
C ALA A 69 9.59 -5.07 1.98
N GLN A 70 10.04 -5.18 0.72
CA GLN A 70 10.97 -4.23 0.12
C GLN A 70 10.48 -2.77 0.23
N ILE A 71 9.16 -2.56 0.28
CA ILE A 71 8.55 -1.24 0.45
C ILE A 71 9.00 -0.57 1.75
N TYR A 72 9.03 -1.27 2.89
CA TYR A 72 9.44 -0.69 4.17
C TYR A 72 10.92 -0.29 4.16
N GLY A 73 11.78 -1.11 3.54
CA GLY A 73 13.20 -0.78 3.32
C GLY A 73 13.38 0.49 2.49
N LYS A 74 12.69 0.59 1.35
CA LYS A 74 12.72 1.77 0.47
C LYS A 74 12.17 3.03 1.17
N MET A 75 11.13 2.88 1.99
CA MET A 75 10.56 3.98 2.78
C MET A 75 11.52 4.52 3.84
N ARG A 76 12.26 3.65 4.54
CA ARG A 76 13.26 4.09 5.52
C ARG A 76 14.38 4.91 4.90
N SER A 77 14.76 4.64 3.65
CA SER A 77 15.78 5.42 2.92
C SER A 77 15.26 6.73 2.34
N ALA A 78 13.95 6.92 2.20
CA ALA A 78 13.34 8.01 1.44
C ALA A 78 13.16 9.34 2.21
N ALA A 79 13.77 9.50 3.40
CA ALA A 79 13.81 10.75 4.17
C ALA A 79 12.46 11.52 4.26
N GLN A 80 11.36 10.83 4.55
CA GLN A 80 9.99 11.37 4.67
C GLN A 80 9.33 11.91 3.38
N THR A 81 9.89 11.58 2.22
CA THR A 81 9.27 11.89 0.92
C THR A 81 8.12 10.92 0.60
N LEU A 82 7.22 11.35 -0.27
CA LEU A 82 6.19 10.50 -0.86
C LEU A 82 6.85 9.62 -1.93
N VAL A 83 6.68 8.31 -1.84
CA VAL A 83 7.21 7.35 -2.80
C VAL A 83 6.09 6.51 -3.38
N TRP A 84 6.21 6.19 -4.66
CA TRP A 84 5.26 5.39 -5.42
C TRP A 84 5.87 4.06 -5.79
N PHE A 85 5.09 2.99 -5.64
CA PHE A 85 5.50 1.63 -5.93
C PHE A 85 4.39 0.90 -6.68
N GLY A 86 4.76 -0.09 -7.50
CA GLY A 86 3.82 -1.05 -8.06
C GLY A 86 4.33 -2.47 -7.84
N GLY A 87 3.59 -3.46 -8.33
CA GLY A 87 3.92 -4.87 -8.16
C GLY A 87 3.58 -5.45 -6.78
N PHE A 88 2.80 -4.72 -5.99
CA PHE A 88 2.22 -5.20 -4.73
C PHE A 88 0.75 -5.57 -4.92
N THR A 89 0.20 -6.29 -3.95
CA THR A 89 -1.18 -6.76 -3.94
C THR A 89 -1.85 -6.46 -2.61
N ASP A 90 -3.17 -6.61 -2.55
CA ASP A 90 -3.98 -6.56 -1.31
C ASP A 90 -3.41 -7.41 -0.17
N ARG A 91 -2.82 -8.56 -0.51
CA ARG A 91 -2.23 -9.50 0.44
C ARG A 91 -0.99 -8.97 1.15
N ASP A 92 -0.25 -8.06 0.52
CA ASP A 92 0.97 -7.48 1.10
C ASP A 92 0.68 -6.49 2.23
N PHE A 93 -0.58 -6.04 2.34
CA PHE A 93 -1.04 -5.03 3.31
C PHE A 93 -2.15 -5.54 4.23
N ASP A 94 -2.50 -6.83 4.17
CA ASP A 94 -3.49 -7.37 5.08
C ASP A 94 -2.92 -7.41 6.50
N ILE A 95 -3.70 -6.94 7.47
CA ILE A 95 -3.34 -6.86 8.88
C ILE A 95 -4.33 -7.60 9.79
N ALA A 96 -5.35 -8.26 9.21
CA ALA A 96 -6.31 -9.02 10.00
C ALA A 96 -5.65 -10.27 10.61
N ASP A 97 -5.96 -10.55 11.88
CA ASP A 97 -5.52 -11.75 12.58
C ASP A 97 -6.11 -12.99 11.89
N THR A 98 -5.25 -13.96 11.60
CA THR A 98 -5.52 -15.05 10.64
C THR A 98 -6.52 -16.08 11.19
N GLY A 99 -7.81 -15.75 11.14
CA GLY A 99 -8.90 -16.69 11.37
C GLY A 99 -9.37 -17.32 10.06
N THR A 100 -8.65 -18.35 9.60
CA THR A 100 -8.99 -19.25 8.46
C THR A 100 -9.21 -18.58 7.08
N PRO A 101 -8.43 -18.97 6.03
CA PRO A 101 -8.77 -18.59 4.66
C PRO A 101 -10.06 -19.32 4.25
N SER A 102 -11.19 -18.65 4.40
CA SER A 102 -12.48 -19.16 3.94
C SER A 102 -12.61 -18.99 2.42
N GLU A 103 -12.81 -20.13 1.76
CA GLU A 103 -13.46 -20.39 0.47
C GLU A 103 -13.03 -19.55 -0.75
N LYS A 104 -12.29 -20.23 -1.66
CA LYS A 104 -11.72 -19.74 -2.93
C LYS A 104 -10.86 -18.49 -2.73
N ALA A 105 -9.55 -18.70 -2.60
CA ALA A 105 -8.57 -17.60 -2.59
C ALA A 105 -8.82 -16.69 -3.81
N LYS A 106 -9.50 -15.56 -3.57
CA LYS A 106 -9.77 -14.55 -4.59
C LYS A 106 -8.44 -14.18 -5.23
N LYS A 107 -8.42 -14.03 -6.57
CA LYS A 107 -7.23 -13.53 -7.27
C LYS A 107 -6.79 -12.23 -6.57
N PRO A 108 -5.50 -12.09 -6.21
CA PRO A 108 -5.03 -10.88 -5.57
C PRO A 108 -5.36 -9.66 -6.44
N THR A 109 -5.71 -8.55 -5.81
CA THR A 109 -5.85 -7.27 -6.50
C THR A 109 -4.49 -6.61 -6.54
N HIS A 110 -3.99 -6.28 -7.74
CA HIS A 110 -2.74 -5.54 -7.89
C HIS A 110 -2.91 -4.06 -7.60
N TYR A 111 -1.91 -3.46 -6.97
CA TYR A 111 -1.94 -2.06 -6.58
C TYR A 111 -0.80 -1.24 -7.17
N ILE A 112 -1.13 0.03 -7.39
CA ILE A 112 -0.17 1.12 -7.28
C ILE A 112 -0.28 1.68 -5.86
N THR A 113 0.84 1.71 -5.16
CA THR A 113 0.93 2.09 -3.75
C THR A 113 1.69 3.40 -3.61
N ALA A 114 1.07 4.39 -2.97
CA ALA A 114 1.72 5.60 -2.53
C ALA A 114 2.00 5.49 -1.02
N ALA A 115 3.24 5.71 -0.60
CA ALA A 115 3.59 5.63 0.81
C ALA A 115 4.45 6.82 1.24
N ARG A 116 4.22 7.26 2.49
CA ARG A 116 5.00 8.33 3.11
C ARG A 116 5.28 8.00 4.56
N SER A 117 6.55 8.06 4.93
CA SER A 117 6.96 7.96 6.34
C SER A 117 7.01 9.35 6.97
N PHE A 118 6.67 9.43 8.24
CA PHE A 118 6.78 10.62 9.06
C PHE A 118 7.41 10.28 10.39
N TYR A 119 8.12 11.25 10.95
CA TYR A 119 8.81 11.13 12.22
C TYR A 119 8.39 12.28 13.12
N SER A 120 8.00 11.95 14.34
CA SER A 120 7.54 12.92 15.32
C SER A 120 7.69 12.34 16.72
N ASN A 121 8.10 13.16 17.69
CA ASN A 121 8.19 12.77 19.10
C ASN A 121 8.96 11.45 19.32
N ASN A 122 10.04 11.25 18.57
CA ASN A 122 10.87 10.04 18.61
C ASN A 122 10.15 8.75 18.16
N HIS A 123 9.07 8.90 17.39
CA HIS A 123 8.31 7.83 16.76
C HIS A 123 8.27 8.03 15.25
N SER A 124 8.49 6.96 14.51
CA SER A 124 8.28 6.86 13.08
C SER A 124 7.01 6.07 12.77
N ALA A 125 6.33 6.48 11.71
CA ALA A 125 5.23 5.72 11.15
C ALA A 125 5.17 5.91 9.63
N THR A 126 4.50 5.00 8.96
CA THR A 126 4.28 5.04 7.51
C THR A 126 2.79 5.01 7.21
N LEU A 127 2.33 6.00 6.44
CA LEU A 127 1.01 5.99 5.84
C LEU A 127 1.13 5.39 4.43
N VAL A 128 0.22 4.49 4.09
CA VAL A 128 0.18 3.77 2.83
C VAL A 128 -1.22 3.92 2.24
N LEU A 129 -1.27 4.35 0.98
CA LEU A 129 -2.47 4.44 0.17
C LEU A 129 -2.32 3.44 -0.97
N ASN A 130 -3.26 2.52 -1.08
CA ASN A 130 -3.30 1.54 -2.15
C ASN A 130 -4.42 1.89 -3.12
N MET A 131 -4.08 1.98 -4.39
CA MET A 131 -5.04 2.19 -5.47
C MET A 131 -5.12 0.93 -6.32
N ASP A 132 -6.32 0.55 -6.71
CA ASP A 132 -6.51 -0.54 -7.67
C ASP A 132 -5.82 -0.16 -8.99
N MET A 133 -4.83 -0.96 -9.37
CA MET A 133 -3.98 -0.72 -10.53
C MET A 133 -4.79 -0.64 -11.82
N ARG A 134 -5.97 -1.26 -11.90
CA ARG A 134 -6.83 -1.21 -13.09
C ARG A 134 -7.24 0.22 -13.44
N TYR A 135 -7.63 1.02 -12.43
CA TYR A 135 -7.92 2.45 -12.65
C TYR A 135 -6.69 3.22 -13.13
N PHE A 136 -5.52 2.90 -12.58
CA PHE A 136 -4.27 3.55 -12.98
C PHE A 136 -3.88 3.19 -14.42
N ASN A 137 -4.05 1.92 -14.80
CA ASN A 137 -3.85 1.42 -16.15
C ASN A 137 -4.80 2.10 -17.15
N ASP A 138 -6.05 2.31 -16.76
CA ASP A 138 -7.03 2.96 -17.62
C ASP A 138 -6.61 4.39 -17.96
N ILE A 139 -6.06 5.16 -17.01
CA ILE A 139 -5.63 6.56 -17.22
C ILE A 139 -4.61 6.66 -18.35
N TYR A 140 -3.56 5.84 -18.34
CA TYR A 140 -2.49 5.96 -19.32
C TYR A 140 -2.75 5.18 -20.61
N ASN A 141 -3.58 4.13 -20.59
CA ASN A 141 -3.94 3.40 -21.81
C ASN A 141 -5.03 4.11 -22.63
N HIS A 142 -5.96 4.85 -22.01
CA HIS A 142 -6.94 5.66 -22.74
C HIS A 142 -6.32 6.83 -23.53
N ALA A 143 -5.07 7.18 -23.25
CA ALA A 143 -4.36 8.23 -23.99
C ALA A 143 -3.80 7.75 -25.34
N ASN A 144 -3.79 6.44 -25.62
CA ASN A 144 -3.21 5.85 -26.82
C ASN A 144 -4.26 5.04 -27.62
N ASP A 145 -5.07 5.74 -28.41
CA ASP A 145 -5.89 5.17 -29.50
C ASP A 145 -5.04 4.70 -30.71
N ILE A 146 -3.77 4.32 -30.49
CA ILE A 146 -2.87 3.82 -31.54
C ILE A 146 -2.80 2.30 -31.36
N GLU A 147 -3.48 1.58 -32.26
CA GLU A 147 -3.89 0.17 -32.25
C GLU A 147 -2.87 -0.93 -31.88
N ASN A 148 -1.62 -0.65 -31.44
CA ASN A 148 -0.63 -1.71 -31.16
C ASN A 148 0.44 -1.42 -30.08
N ASN A 149 0.31 -0.37 -29.27
CA ASN A 149 1.30 -0.09 -28.21
C ASN A 149 0.73 -0.39 -26.81
N GLU A 150 1.11 -1.54 -26.24
CA GLU A 150 0.88 -1.82 -24.81
C GLU A 150 1.75 -0.88 -23.95
N LEU A 151 1.12 0.01 -23.18
CA LEU A 151 1.82 0.80 -22.16
C LEU A 151 1.85 0.02 -20.83
N TYR A 152 2.99 0.09 -20.16
CA TYR A 152 3.20 -0.52 -18.86
C TYR A 152 4.29 0.21 -18.09
N LEU A 153 4.31 0.02 -16.77
CA LEU A 153 5.32 0.60 -15.90
C LEU A 153 6.34 -0.44 -15.50
N VAL A 154 7.60 -0.02 -15.42
CA VAL A 154 8.71 -0.81 -14.89
C VAL A 154 9.36 -0.09 -13.71
N ASP A 155 9.88 -0.84 -12.74
CA ASP A 155 10.74 -0.29 -11.69
C ASP A 155 12.17 -0.04 -12.18
N GLU A 156 13.01 0.51 -11.31
CA GLU A 156 14.43 0.82 -11.59
C GLU A 156 15.26 -0.39 -12.04
N SER A 157 14.83 -1.61 -11.70
CA SER A 157 15.48 -2.86 -12.12
C SER A 157 15.04 -3.32 -13.51
N GLY A 158 14.03 -2.64 -14.10
CA GLY A 158 13.39 -3.03 -15.35
C GLY A 158 12.31 -4.09 -15.17
N ARG A 159 11.85 -4.36 -13.95
CA ARG A 159 10.77 -5.32 -13.70
C ARG A 159 9.40 -4.65 -13.87
N VAL A 160 8.47 -5.32 -14.54
CA VAL A 160 7.10 -4.81 -14.75
C VAL A 160 6.36 -4.70 -13.42
N VAL A 161 5.82 -3.51 -13.13
CA VAL A 161 5.10 -3.19 -11.90
C VAL A 161 3.64 -2.76 -12.13
N SER A 162 3.28 -2.43 -13.36
CA SER A 162 1.90 -2.12 -13.77
C SER A 162 1.68 -2.56 -15.21
N HIS A 163 0.66 -3.37 -15.49
CA HIS A 163 0.37 -3.84 -16.85
C HIS A 163 -1.12 -4.20 -16.99
N GLY A 164 -1.72 -3.97 -18.17
CA GLY A 164 -3.12 -4.34 -18.43
C GLY A 164 -3.38 -5.86 -18.34
N ASN A 165 -2.47 -6.65 -18.91
CA ASN A 165 -2.33 -8.08 -18.57
C ASN A 165 -1.52 -8.27 -17.27
N GLU A 166 -2.21 -8.59 -16.18
CA GLU A 166 -1.63 -8.79 -14.84
C GLU A 166 -0.63 -9.95 -14.77
N GLU A 167 -0.69 -10.94 -15.66
CA GLU A 167 0.27 -12.07 -15.68
C GLU A 167 1.71 -11.64 -15.99
N LYS A 168 1.87 -10.47 -16.61
CA LYS A 168 3.18 -9.89 -16.93
C LYS A 168 3.81 -9.15 -15.75
N ILE A 169 3.07 -8.87 -14.68
CA ILE A 169 3.60 -8.18 -13.50
C ILE A 169 4.64 -9.07 -12.81
N GLY A 170 5.78 -8.48 -12.45
CA GLY A 170 6.92 -9.17 -11.88
C GLY A 170 7.87 -9.78 -12.91
N GLN A 171 7.53 -9.79 -14.20
CA GLN A 171 8.43 -10.22 -15.27
C GLN A 171 9.41 -9.09 -15.65
N ALA A 172 10.45 -9.41 -16.43
CA ALA A 172 11.32 -8.40 -17.02
C ALA A 172 10.54 -7.61 -18.09
N GLY A 173 10.52 -6.28 -17.96
CA GLY A 173 10.04 -5.38 -19.00
C GLY A 173 10.94 -5.48 -20.21
N GLY A 174 10.37 -5.38 -21.41
CA GLY A 174 11.05 -5.64 -22.67
C GLY A 174 12.35 -4.85 -22.82
N ARG A 175 13.49 -5.50 -22.54
CA ARG A 175 14.80 -5.04 -23.00
C ARG A 175 15.03 -5.61 -24.40
N SER A 176 14.63 -4.84 -25.40
CA SER A 176 15.34 -4.77 -26.67
C SER A 176 15.88 -3.35 -26.85
N CYS A 177 16.68 -2.88 -25.89
CA CYS A 177 17.67 -1.87 -26.21
C CYS A 177 18.94 -2.64 -26.56
N ALA A 178 19.13 -2.86 -27.86
CA ALA A 178 20.41 -3.28 -28.40
C ALA A 178 21.49 -2.33 -27.86
N SER A 179 22.48 -2.89 -27.18
CA SER A 179 23.76 -2.23 -26.98
C SER A 179 24.40 -2.04 -28.36
N SER A 180 24.39 -0.81 -28.85
CA SER A 180 25.21 -0.34 -29.97
C SER A 180 26.25 0.63 -29.45
#